data_AF-A0A4Z1G8F7-F1
#
_entry.id   AF-A0A4Z1G8F7-F1
#
_cell.length_a   1.000
_cell.length_b   1.000
_cell.length_c   1.000
_cell.angle_alpha   90.00
_cell.angle_beta   90.00
_cell.angle_gamma   90.00
#
_symmetry.space_group_name_H-M   'P 1'
#
loop_
_entity.id
_entity.type
_entity.pdbx_description
1 polymer ?
#
loop_
_entity_poly.entity_id
_entity_poly.type
_entity_poly.pdbx_seq_one_letter_code
_entity_poly.pdbx_strand_id
1 'polypeptide(L)'
;MSPSNPNFNRWIASQKPRAHTMCDAPAFYRNLEQALDVRRQNHDLHTLVKNTWTKGETVDFFSNDSLSFGASGRLRKAFDEELARNPNVQLGAGGSRLADGNYDYIETVEQEIADYHGVEAALIVGSGCNANCATFEAIPQSGDAIVYDEFVHPSIMDGMSRSLATIQVSFAHNDVDAFRQALTFLSDSQPLIKQGKKCVLIVVESFYSIEGDMSPLKELVQVAKEIFPHGNAQFIVDEAHSMGVVGERGLGYVNALNLDSEIAIKTHTFGKAFGSIGGVILGSHTVKNALVNFSRSTVITAGPAFHQVAAIRAGYSLLPQPETEAVGTSQHPTPRNTLLRKNNLAPHLASRQQTRNHLNPPMQFLGKTRVSNTVDSALDARFTW
;
A
#
# COMPACT_ATOMS: atom_id res chain seq x y z
N MET A 1 -15.10 -20.32 24.65
CA MET A 1 -16.04 -19.77 23.65
C MET A 1 -17.24 -20.69 23.60
N SER A 2 -18.47 -20.14 23.67
CA SER A 2 -19.69 -20.95 23.70
C SER A 2 -19.93 -21.65 22.34
N PRO A 3 -20.25 -22.96 22.30
CA PRO A 3 -20.70 -23.68 21.10
C PRO A 3 -21.92 -23.07 20.40
N SER A 4 -22.58 -22.09 21.03
CA SER A 4 -23.76 -21.40 20.50
C SER A 4 -23.47 -20.25 19.55
N ASN A 5 -22.20 -19.93 19.22
CA ASN A 5 -21.90 -18.83 18.28
C ASN A 5 -22.10 -19.28 16.81
N PRO A 6 -23.14 -18.81 16.10
CA PRO A 6 -23.45 -19.26 14.74
C PRO A 6 -22.35 -18.89 13.73
N ASN A 7 -21.59 -17.83 13.96
CA ASN A 7 -20.47 -17.45 13.09
C ASN A 7 -19.32 -18.44 13.19
N PHE A 8 -19.01 -18.89 14.42
CA PHE A 8 -17.96 -19.87 14.67
C PHE A 8 -18.33 -21.24 14.07
N ASN A 9 -19.58 -21.68 14.25
CA ASN A 9 -20.05 -22.93 13.67
C ASN A 9 -20.06 -22.88 12.13
N ARG A 10 -20.45 -21.75 11.53
CA ARG A 10 -20.35 -21.54 10.08
C ARG A 10 -18.90 -21.59 9.60
N TRP A 11 -17.98 -20.96 10.33
CA TRP A 11 -16.55 -21.01 10.02
C TRP A 11 -16.00 -22.44 10.11
N ILE A 12 -16.26 -23.19 11.18
CA ILE A 12 -15.82 -24.60 11.28
C ILE A 12 -16.35 -25.43 10.09
N ALA A 13 -17.62 -25.23 9.73
CA ALA A 13 -18.22 -25.94 8.61
C ALA A 13 -17.59 -25.57 7.25
N SER A 14 -17.04 -24.35 7.10
CA SER A 14 -16.32 -23.96 5.88
C SER A 14 -14.92 -24.55 5.78
N GLN A 15 -14.31 -24.93 6.90
CA GLN A 15 -12.95 -25.49 6.96
C GLN A 15 -12.86 -26.98 6.56
N LYS A 16 -14.00 -27.68 6.38
CA LYS A 16 -14.00 -29.11 6.02
C LYS A 16 -13.81 -29.30 4.50
N PRO A 17 -12.90 -30.19 4.04
CA PRO A 17 -12.73 -30.46 2.63
C PRO A 17 -14.01 -30.91 1.92
N ARG A 18 -14.21 -30.49 0.67
CA ARG A 18 -15.47 -30.70 -0.08
C ARG A 18 -15.30 -31.34 -1.44
N ALA A 19 -14.14 -31.24 -2.09
CA ALA A 19 -13.98 -31.68 -3.47
C ALA A 19 -14.33 -33.16 -3.67
N HIS A 20 -13.99 -34.00 -2.70
CA HIS A 20 -14.26 -35.44 -2.72
C HIS A 20 -15.75 -35.80 -2.71
N THR A 21 -16.64 -34.90 -2.29
CA THR A 21 -18.10 -35.14 -2.28
C THR A 21 -18.77 -34.64 -3.56
N MET A 22 -18.01 -34.18 -4.56
CA MET A 22 -18.52 -33.47 -5.74
C MET A 22 -18.30 -34.24 -7.05
N CYS A 23 -18.34 -35.57 -7.01
CA CYS A 23 -18.08 -36.43 -8.17
C CYS A 23 -19.00 -36.14 -9.36
N ASP A 24 -20.27 -35.82 -9.10
CA ASP A 24 -21.28 -35.53 -10.13
C ASP A 24 -21.40 -34.03 -10.46
N ALA A 25 -20.61 -33.17 -9.80
CA ALA A 25 -20.66 -31.73 -10.05
C ALA A 25 -19.90 -31.35 -11.33
N PRO A 26 -20.29 -30.24 -11.99
CA PRO A 26 -19.52 -29.69 -13.11
C PRO A 26 -18.05 -29.47 -12.73
N ALA A 27 -17.16 -29.71 -13.69
CA ALA A 27 -15.71 -29.59 -13.49
C ALA A 27 -15.31 -28.21 -12.93
N PHE A 28 -16.01 -27.14 -13.31
CA PHE A 28 -15.82 -25.80 -12.76
C PHE A 28 -15.85 -25.78 -11.22
N TYR A 29 -16.94 -26.24 -10.61
CA TYR A 29 -17.10 -26.21 -9.15
C TYR A 29 -16.15 -27.17 -8.45
N ARG A 30 -15.94 -28.36 -9.03
CA ARG A 30 -15.00 -29.35 -8.48
C ARG A 30 -13.58 -28.81 -8.43
N ASN A 31 -13.10 -28.19 -9.52
CA ASN A 31 -11.75 -27.64 -9.58
C ASN A 31 -11.56 -26.48 -8.58
N LEU A 32 -12.57 -25.62 -8.40
CA LEU A 32 -12.54 -24.57 -7.39
C LEU A 32 -12.46 -25.16 -5.98
N GLU A 33 -13.29 -26.14 -5.66
CA GLU A 33 -13.28 -26.78 -4.34
C GLU A 33 -11.99 -27.59 -4.10
N GLN A 34 -11.36 -28.13 -5.14
CA GLN A 34 -10.02 -28.74 -5.03
C GLN A 34 -8.95 -27.70 -4.65
N ALA A 35 -8.96 -26.52 -5.29
CA ALA A 35 -8.04 -25.44 -4.92
C ALA A 35 -8.32 -24.90 -3.50
N LEU A 36 -9.60 -24.82 -3.10
CA LEU A 36 -9.98 -24.44 -1.73
C LEU A 36 -9.62 -25.52 -0.72
N ASP A 37 -9.68 -26.81 -1.07
CA ASP A 37 -9.30 -27.92 -0.19
C ASP A 37 -7.81 -27.88 0.16
N VAL A 38 -6.94 -27.46 -0.77
CA VAL A 38 -5.52 -27.18 -0.46
C VAL A 38 -5.42 -26.15 0.66
N ARG A 39 -6.21 -25.06 0.58
CA ARG A 39 -6.21 -24.04 1.63
C ARG A 39 -6.78 -24.54 2.97
N ARG A 40 -7.82 -25.37 2.92
CA ARG A 40 -8.40 -25.99 4.13
C ARG A 40 -7.39 -26.90 4.84
N GLN A 41 -6.65 -27.69 4.07
CA GLN A 41 -5.61 -28.59 4.59
C GLN A 41 -4.44 -27.82 5.20
N ASN A 42 -4.07 -26.68 4.60
CA ASN A 42 -3.02 -25.79 5.10
C ASN A 42 -3.49 -24.85 6.22
N HIS A 43 -4.78 -24.87 6.58
CA HIS A 43 -5.39 -23.97 7.54
C HIS A 43 -5.29 -22.47 7.18
N ASP A 44 -5.27 -22.13 5.89
CA ASP A 44 -5.21 -20.77 5.35
C ASP A 44 -6.42 -20.43 4.46
N LEU A 45 -7.53 -21.16 4.61
CA LEU A 45 -8.81 -20.78 4.00
C LEU A 45 -9.41 -19.58 4.75
N HIS A 46 -9.47 -18.45 4.06
CA HIS A 46 -10.08 -17.22 4.57
C HIS A 46 -11.60 -17.26 4.45
N THR A 47 -12.29 -16.77 5.48
CA THR A 47 -13.76 -16.60 5.49
C THR A 47 -14.09 -15.20 5.95
N LEU A 48 -15.03 -14.53 5.28
CA LEU A 48 -15.53 -13.24 5.73
C LEU A 48 -16.32 -13.41 7.03
N VAL A 49 -15.88 -12.72 8.09
CA VAL A 49 -16.54 -12.71 9.40
C VAL A 49 -17.10 -11.32 9.66
N LYS A 50 -18.32 -11.26 10.20
CA LYS A 50 -18.92 -9.99 10.62
C LYS A 50 -18.21 -9.48 11.88
N ASN A 51 -17.72 -8.23 11.84
CA ASN A 51 -17.20 -7.55 13.03
C ASN A 51 -18.30 -7.47 14.10
N THR A 52 -18.00 -7.98 15.29
CA THR A 52 -18.95 -7.98 16.43
C THR A 52 -18.67 -6.89 17.46
N TRP A 53 -17.49 -6.26 17.42
CA TRP A 53 -17.13 -5.16 18.35
C TRP A 53 -18.03 -3.94 18.21
N THR A 54 -18.60 -3.70 17.04
CA THR A 54 -19.58 -2.64 16.80
C THR A 54 -20.88 -2.81 17.59
N LYS A 55 -21.11 -3.97 18.22
CA LYS A 55 -22.27 -4.23 19.08
C LYS A 55 -22.05 -3.87 20.56
N GLY A 56 -20.87 -3.36 20.94
CA GLY A 56 -20.55 -2.93 22.30
C GLY A 56 -20.25 -4.08 23.30
N GLU A 57 -20.35 -5.33 22.85
CA GLU A 57 -20.11 -6.52 23.69
C GLU A 57 -18.65 -6.96 23.74
N THR A 58 -17.78 -6.39 22.88
CA THR A 58 -16.37 -6.76 22.77
C THR A 58 -15.49 -5.54 22.48
N VAL A 59 -14.27 -5.55 23.03
CA VAL A 59 -13.24 -4.52 22.77
C VAL A 59 -12.52 -4.84 21.45
N ASP A 60 -12.27 -3.81 20.64
CA ASP A 60 -11.54 -3.91 19.38
C ASP A 60 -10.03 -3.70 19.61
N PHE A 61 -9.23 -4.72 19.24
CA PHE A 61 -7.76 -4.69 19.27
C PHE A 61 -7.15 -4.89 17.88
N PHE A 62 -7.97 -4.91 16.82
CA PHE A 62 -7.55 -5.32 15.49
C PHE A 62 -7.80 -4.27 14.41
N SER A 63 -8.77 -3.35 14.58
CA SER A 63 -8.96 -2.33 13.57
C SER A 63 -7.74 -1.41 13.43
N ASN A 64 -7.54 -0.94 12.21
CA ASN A 64 -6.52 0.03 11.90
C ASN A 64 -7.01 1.48 12.07
N ASP A 65 -8.14 1.71 12.75
CA ASP A 65 -8.61 3.06 13.10
C ASP A 65 -7.76 3.61 14.28
N SER A 66 -6.47 3.82 14.01
CA SER A 66 -5.43 4.01 15.03
C SER A 66 -5.63 5.26 15.90
N LEU A 67 -6.27 6.30 15.36
CA LEU A 67 -6.65 7.51 16.12
C LEU A 67 -8.11 7.48 16.59
N SER A 68 -8.82 6.39 16.30
CA SER A 68 -10.24 6.19 16.61
C SER A 68 -11.14 7.28 16.04
N PHE A 69 -10.77 7.90 14.91
CA PHE A 69 -11.57 8.97 14.29
C PHE A 69 -12.92 8.44 13.79
N GLY A 70 -12.92 7.22 13.23
CA GLY A 70 -14.14 6.54 12.81
C GLY A 70 -14.97 6.10 14.01
N ALA A 71 -14.39 5.33 14.91
CA ALA A 71 -15.05 4.72 16.06
C ALA A 71 -15.60 5.76 17.07
N SER A 72 -14.88 6.87 17.29
CA SER A 72 -15.33 7.95 18.18
C SER A 72 -16.46 8.81 17.56
N GLY A 73 -16.70 8.70 16.25
CA GLY A 73 -17.65 9.54 15.53
C GLY A 73 -17.15 10.97 15.26
N ARG A 74 -15.90 11.29 15.60
CA ARG A 74 -15.28 12.59 15.28
C ARG A 74 -15.24 12.84 13.78
N LEU A 75 -14.85 11.81 12.99
CA LEU A 75 -14.87 11.90 11.54
C LEU A 75 -16.28 12.13 11.00
N ARG A 76 -17.26 11.40 11.52
CA ARG A 76 -18.67 11.57 11.11
C ARG A 76 -19.12 13.01 11.30
N LYS A 77 -18.86 13.61 12.47
CA LYS A 77 -19.22 15.00 12.72
C LYS A 77 -18.57 15.97 11.72
N ALA A 78 -17.26 15.86 11.49
CA ALA A 78 -16.55 16.73 10.55
C ALA A 78 -17.01 16.51 9.10
N PHE A 79 -17.34 15.27 8.73
CA PHE A 79 -17.89 14.93 7.43
C PHE A 79 -19.31 15.48 7.22
N ASP A 80 -20.17 15.43 8.24
CA ASP A 80 -21.52 16.01 8.18
C ASP A 80 -21.44 17.54 7.96
N GLU A 81 -20.45 18.21 8.55
CA GLU A 81 -20.17 19.62 8.31
C GLU A 81 -19.69 19.89 6.86
N GLU A 82 -18.83 19.04 6.29
CA GLU A 82 -18.44 19.14 4.88
C GLU A 82 -19.62 18.93 3.93
N LEU A 83 -20.51 17.98 4.22
CA LEU A 83 -21.74 17.78 3.44
C LEU A 83 -22.66 19.00 3.51
N ALA A 84 -22.84 19.59 4.69
CA ALA A 84 -23.66 20.78 4.87
C ALA A 84 -23.11 22.00 4.09
N ARG A 85 -21.78 22.11 3.94
CA ARG A 85 -21.12 23.15 3.12
C ARG A 85 -21.31 22.96 1.62
N ASN A 86 -21.66 21.75 1.16
CA ASN A 86 -21.75 21.39 -0.26
C ASN A 86 -23.13 20.78 -0.63
N PRO A 87 -24.25 21.52 -0.46
CA PRO A 87 -25.60 20.95 -0.55
C PRO A 87 -26.02 20.46 -1.93
N ASN A 88 -25.37 20.94 -3.00
CA ASN A 88 -25.73 20.65 -4.40
C ASN A 88 -24.77 19.67 -5.09
N VAL A 89 -23.86 19.05 -4.35
CA VAL A 89 -22.83 18.19 -4.94
C VAL A 89 -23.38 16.81 -5.29
N GLN A 90 -22.87 16.22 -6.37
CA GLN A 90 -23.18 14.84 -6.72
C GLN A 90 -22.34 13.88 -5.86
N LEU A 91 -22.97 12.82 -5.36
CA LEU A 91 -22.27 11.87 -4.48
C LEU A 91 -21.18 11.07 -5.21
N GLY A 92 -21.43 10.69 -6.47
CA GLY A 92 -20.47 9.98 -7.31
C GLY A 92 -19.63 10.94 -8.14
N ALA A 93 -18.45 10.48 -8.59
CA ALA A 93 -17.59 11.28 -9.45
C ALA A 93 -18.16 11.45 -10.88
N GLY A 94 -19.05 10.55 -11.35
CA GLY A 94 -19.65 10.63 -12.68
C GLY A 94 -18.84 9.96 -13.80
N GLY A 95 -17.53 9.75 -13.63
CA GLY A 95 -16.68 9.07 -14.59
C GLY A 95 -15.30 8.73 -14.03
N SER A 96 -14.34 8.42 -14.89
CA SER A 96 -12.91 8.35 -14.52
C SER A 96 -12.29 9.76 -14.48
N ARG A 97 -11.09 9.88 -13.89
CA ARG A 97 -10.39 11.18 -13.78
C ARG A 97 -10.08 11.84 -15.14
N LEU A 98 -10.00 11.08 -16.24
CA LEU A 98 -9.73 11.62 -17.58
C LEU A 98 -11.00 11.94 -18.38
N ALA A 99 -12.17 11.54 -17.88
CA ALA A 99 -13.46 11.87 -18.46
C ALA A 99 -14.20 12.80 -17.48
N ASP A 100 -15.44 12.49 -17.13
CA ASP A 100 -16.27 13.35 -16.27
C ASP A 100 -16.03 13.16 -14.76
N GLY A 101 -14.99 12.42 -14.36
CA GLY A 101 -14.71 12.06 -12.97
C GLY A 101 -13.73 12.95 -12.21
N ASN A 102 -13.27 14.04 -12.83
CA ASN A 102 -12.39 15.03 -12.21
C ASN A 102 -13.15 16.36 -12.07
N TYR A 103 -13.33 16.81 -10.83
CA TYR A 103 -14.21 17.92 -10.47
C TYR A 103 -13.51 18.89 -9.51
N ASP A 104 -13.94 20.15 -9.49
CA ASP A 104 -13.24 21.23 -8.77
C ASP A 104 -12.92 20.91 -7.30
N TYR A 105 -13.84 20.22 -6.60
CA TYR A 105 -13.66 19.86 -5.20
C TYR A 105 -12.51 18.85 -4.99
N ILE A 106 -12.31 17.88 -5.88
CA ILE A 106 -11.17 16.94 -5.74
C ILE A 106 -9.83 17.63 -6.00
N GLU A 107 -9.77 18.56 -6.95
CA GLU A 107 -8.55 19.32 -7.21
C GLU A 107 -8.19 20.26 -6.06
N THR A 108 -9.21 20.92 -5.48
CA THR A 108 -9.04 21.78 -4.31
C THR A 108 -8.47 20.99 -3.13
N VAL A 109 -9.04 19.83 -2.82
CA VAL A 109 -8.57 18.98 -1.71
C VAL A 109 -7.19 18.38 -2.00
N GLU A 110 -6.89 18.03 -3.26
CA GLU A 110 -5.54 17.61 -3.65
C GLU A 110 -4.51 18.72 -3.41
N GLN A 111 -4.84 19.97 -3.75
CA GLN A 111 -3.93 21.09 -3.49
C GLN A 111 -3.74 21.33 -1.98
N GLU A 112 -4.82 21.32 -1.20
CA GLU A 112 -4.74 21.46 0.27
C GLU A 112 -3.86 20.37 0.90
N ILE A 113 -3.96 19.12 0.41
CA ILE A 113 -3.11 18.02 0.86
C ILE A 113 -1.65 18.24 0.46
N ALA A 114 -1.40 18.68 -0.78
CA ALA A 114 -0.05 18.98 -1.24
C ALA A 114 0.61 20.06 -0.37
N ASP A 115 -0.12 21.16 -0.12
CA ASP A 115 0.31 22.26 0.74
C ASP A 115 0.56 21.80 2.18
N TYR A 116 -0.33 20.97 2.73
CA TYR A 116 -0.19 20.44 4.10
C TYR A 116 1.11 19.65 4.28
N HIS A 117 1.45 18.84 3.27
CA HIS A 117 2.65 17.98 3.23
C HIS A 117 3.91 18.69 2.71
N GLY A 118 3.81 19.94 2.25
CA GLY A 118 4.93 20.68 1.68
C GLY A 118 5.47 20.08 0.38
N VAL A 119 4.62 19.47 -0.44
CA VAL A 119 4.98 18.88 -1.74
C VAL A 119 4.27 19.62 -2.87
N GLU A 120 4.74 19.46 -4.11
CA GLU A 120 4.15 20.17 -5.26
C GLU A 120 2.76 19.65 -5.63
N ALA A 121 2.53 18.33 -5.48
CA ALA A 121 1.32 17.70 -5.97
C ALA A 121 0.86 16.52 -5.10
N ALA A 122 -0.46 16.40 -4.98
CA ALA A 122 -1.14 15.22 -4.48
C ALA A 122 -2.10 14.67 -5.55
N LEU A 123 -2.27 13.34 -5.55
CA LEU A 123 -3.24 12.64 -6.38
C LEU A 123 -4.02 11.64 -5.53
N ILE A 124 -5.30 11.90 -5.31
CA ILE A 124 -6.20 11.03 -4.55
C ILE A 124 -6.64 9.86 -5.44
N VAL A 125 -6.62 8.66 -4.86
CA VAL A 125 -7.01 7.39 -5.48
C VAL A 125 -7.94 6.59 -4.58
N GLY A 126 -8.59 5.56 -5.14
CA GLY A 126 -9.64 4.79 -4.45
C GLY A 126 -9.20 4.07 -3.17
N SER A 127 -7.92 3.73 -3.03
CA SER A 127 -7.35 3.08 -1.84
C SER A 127 -5.83 3.23 -1.81
N GLY A 128 -5.20 2.99 -0.65
CA GLY A 128 -3.73 2.88 -0.57
C GLY A 128 -3.15 1.77 -1.46
N CYS A 129 -3.88 0.67 -1.66
CA CYS A 129 -3.48 -0.38 -2.62
C CYS A 129 -3.44 0.16 -4.05
N ASN A 130 -4.44 0.98 -4.45
CA ASN A 130 -4.42 1.65 -5.74
C ASN A 130 -3.25 2.63 -5.85
N ALA A 131 -2.88 3.33 -4.77
CA ALA A 131 -1.75 4.25 -4.76
C ALA A 131 -0.44 3.53 -5.09
N ASN A 132 -0.19 2.41 -4.42
CA ASN A 132 0.99 1.58 -4.66
C ASN A 132 0.98 0.99 -6.08
N CYS A 133 -0.12 0.38 -6.50
CA CYS A 133 -0.27 -0.16 -7.85
C CYS A 133 -0.02 0.92 -8.93
N ALA A 134 -0.63 2.09 -8.78
CA ALA A 134 -0.51 3.18 -9.73
C ALA A 134 0.93 3.70 -9.84
N THR A 135 1.62 3.81 -8.71
CA THR A 135 3.02 4.23 -8.64
C THR A 135 3.92 3.32 -9.47
N PHE A 136 3.84 2.00 -9.27
CA PHE A 136 4.72 1.06 -9.97
C PHE A 136 4.33 0.77 -11.42
N GLU A 137 3.08 1.04 -11.81
CA GLU A 137 2.68 1.00 -13.22
C GLU A 137 3.23 2.18 -14.03
N ALA A 138 3.34 3.37 -13.41
CA ALA A 138 3.60 4.62 -14.15
C ALA A 138 5.03 5.14 -14.03
N ILE A 139 5.64 4.98 -12.84
CA ILE A 139 6.88 5.69 -12.49
C ILE A 139 8.12 4.98 -13.04
N PRO A 140 8.33 3.67 -12.79
CA PRO A 140 9.51 2.99 -13.30
C PRO A 140 9.56 3.00 -14.84
N GLN A 141 10.69 3.41 -15.41
CA GLN A 141 10.90 3.42 -16.85
C GLN A 141 11.74 2.23 -17.32
N SER A 142 11.71 1.96 -18.62
CA SER A 142 12.55 0.90 -19.20
C SER A 142 14.03 1.18 -18.95
N GLY A 143 14.73 0.19 -18.38
CA GLY A 143 16.14 0.26 -18.02
C GLY A 143 16.44 0.83 -16.63
N ASP A 144 15.43 1.28 -15.90
CA ASP A 144 15.56 1.54 -14.46
C ASP A 144 15.62 0.22 -13.68
N ALA A 145 16.04 0.31 -12.42
CA ALA A 145 16.01 -0.80 -11.47
C ALA A 145 15.15 -0.46 -10.24
N ILE A 146 14.55 -1.48 -9.64
CA ILE A 146 13.84 -1.36 -8.35
C ILE A 146 14.63 -2.15 -7.31
N VAL A 147 14.89 -1.51 -6.16
CA VAL A 147 15.47 -2.14 -4.98
C VAL A 147 14.46 -2.04 -3.86
N TYR A 148 14.06 -3.16 -3.27
CA TYR A 148 12.96 -3.16 -2.33
C TYR A 148 13.25 -4.03 -1.10
N ASP A 149 12.72 -3.63 0.04
CA ASP A 149 12.76 -4.45 1.25
C ASP A 149 11.89 -5.70 1.06
N GLU A 150 12.36 -6.89 1.43
CA GLU A 150 11.62 -8.14 1.20
C GLU A 150 10.25 -8.21 1.90
N PHE A 151 9.97 -7.34 2.88
CA PHE A 151 8.70 -7.30 3.61
C PHE A 151 7.74 -6.20 3.14
N VAL A 152 8.06 -5.47 2.06
CA VAL A 152 7.12 -4.49 1.48
C VAL A 152 5.74 -5.11 1.20
N HIS A 153 4.72 -4.28 1.38
CA HIS A 153 3.33 -4.69 1.33
C HIS A 153 2.98 -5.44 0.02
N PRO A 154 2.12 -6.48 0.05
CA PRO A 154 1.75 -7.22 -1.15
C PRO A 154 1.23 -6.35 -2.31
N SER A 155 0.58 -5.21 -2.03
CA SER A 155 0.15 -4.29 -3.10
C SER A 155 1.32 -3.63 -3.85
N ILE A 156 2.46 -3.43 -3.19
CA ILE A 156 3.69 -2.94 -3.81
C ILE A 156 4.22 -4.02 -4.75
N MET A 157 4.29 -5.27 -4.28
CA MET A 157 4.68 -6.43 -5.10
C MET A 157 3.77 -6.59 -6.33
N ASP A 158 2.45 -6.47 -6.16
CA ASP A 158 1.48 -6.53 -7.26
C ASP A 158 1.68 -5.36 -8.25
N GLY A 159 2.01 -4.17 -7.76
CA GLY A 159 2.36 -3.04 -8.62
C GLY A 159 3.65 -3.30 -9.41
N MET A 160 4.71 -3.75 -8.73
CA MET A 160 6.01 -4.05 -9.34
C MET A 160 5.92 -5.16 -10.41
N SER A 161 4.97 -6.09 -10.28
CA SER A 161 4.75 -7.12 -11.30
C SER A 161 4.28 -6.56 -12.64
N ARG A 162 3.81 -5.30 -12.67
CA ARG A 162 3.36 -4.57 -13.87
C ARG A 162 4.32 -3.45 -14.29
N SER A 163 5.47 -3.34 -13.61
CA SER A 163 6.48 -2.32 -13.86
C SER A 163 7.23 -2.53 -15.18
N LEU A 164 7.66 -1.43 -15.80
CA LEU A 164 8.58 -1.46 -16.95
C LEU A 164 10.04 -1.69 -16.55
N ALA A 165 10.37 -1.53 -15.27
CA ALA A 165 11.67 -1.86 -14.70
C ALA A 165 11.77 -3.37 -14.46
N THR A 166 12.45 -4.06 -15.38
CA THR A 166 12.64 -5.52 -15.33
C THR A 166 13.73 -5.96 -14.35
N ILE A 167 14.59 -5.04 -13.91
CA ILE A 167 15.63 -5.29 -12.91
C ILE A 167 15.03 -5.01 -11.54
N GLN A 168 14.79 -6.04 -10.75
CA GLN A 168 14.23 -5.94 -9.40
C GLN A 168 15.10 -6.74 -8.44
N VAL A 169 15.60 -6.09 -7.39
CA VAL A 169 16.51 -6.68 -6.40
C VAL A 169 15.93 -6.48 -5.01
N SER A 170 15.60 -7.56 -4.31
CA SER A 170 15.23 -7.46 -2.90
C SER A 170 16.48 -7.35 -2.01
N PHE A 171 16.34 -6.73 -0.85
CA PHE A 171 17.31 -6.84 0.24
C PHE A 171 16.63 -7.35 1.51
N ALA A 172 17.43 -7.91 2.42
CA ALA A 172 16.93 -8.48 3.67
C ALA A 172 16.27 -7.41 4.53
N HIS A 173 15.19 -7.77 5.21
CA HIS A 173 14.31 -6.82 5.88
C HIS A 173 15.06 -5.93 6.89
N ASN A 174 14.96 -4.61 6.70
CA ASN A 174 15.61 -3.58 7.52
C ASN A 174 17.14 -3.73 7.68
N ASP A 175 17.79 -4.49 6.79
CA ASP A 175 19.24 -4.73 6.83
C ASP A 175 19.98 -3.75 5.90
N VAL A 176 20.63 -2.75 6.53
CA VAL A 176 21.39 -1.70 5.84
C VAL A 176 22.61 -2.26 5.08
N ASP A 177 23.23 -3.33 5.56
CA ASP A 177 24.38 -3.95 4.90
C ASP A 177 23.94 -4.75 3.68
N ALA A 178 22.84 -5.50 3.78
CA ALA A 178 22.23 -6.18 2.64
C ALA A 178 21.76 -5.17 1.58
N PHE A 179 21.18 -4.05 2.00
CA PHE A 179 20.82 -2.94 1.12
C PHE A 179 22.05 -2.37 0.39
N ARG A 180 23.15 -2.09 1.11
CA ARG A 180 24.42 -1.62 0.52
C ARG A 180 24.94 -2.61 -0.52
N GLN A 181 24.87 -3.91 -0.23
CA GLN A 181 25.30 -4.96 -1.16
C GLN A 181 24.43 -4.98 -2.42
N ALA A 182 23.11 -4.87 -2.30
CA ALA A 182 22.18 -4.80 -3.44
C ALA A 182 22.47 -3.58 -4.34
N LEU A 183 22.67 -2.40 -3.74
CA LEU A 183 23.00 -1.18 -4.50
C LEU A 183 24.36 -1.27 -5.18
N THR A 184 25.38 -1.82 -4.50
CA THR A 184 26.72 -2.01 -5.08
C THR A 184 26.67 -2.98 -6.25
N PHE A 185 25.97 -4.11 -6.09
CA PHE A 185 25.74 -5.07 -7.17
C PHE A 185 25.07 -4.43 -8.39
N LEU A 186 24.07 -3.58 -8.20
CA LEU A 186 23.41 -2.87 -9.29
C LEU A 186 24.35 -1.87 -9.97
N SER A 187 25.10 -1.09 -9.19
CA SER A 187 26.08 -0.14 -9.71
C SER A 187 27.11 -0.85 -10.59
N ASP A 188 27.65 -1.99 -10.13
CA ASP A 188 28.69 -2.70 -10.89
C ASP A 188 28.15 -3.50 -12.08
N SER A 189 26.93 -4.03 -11.99
CA SER A 189 26.33 -4.83 -13.08
C SER A 189 25.60 -4.01 -14.14
N GLN A 190 25.21 -2.76 -13.86
CA GLN A 190 24.40 -1.93 -14.76
C GLN A 190 25.11 -0.61 -15.12
N PRO A 191 25.87 -0.55 -16.23
CA PRO A 191 26.66 0.62 -16.59
C PRO A 191 25.86 1.91 -16.76
N LEU A 192 24.62 1.84 -17.28
CA LEU A 192 23.77 3.01 -17.46
C LEU A 192 23.28 3.59 -16.13
N ILE A 193 23.05 2.73 -15.13
CA ILE A 193 22.71 3.16 -13.76
C ILE A 193 23.93 3.78 -13.09
N LYS A 194 25.11 3.14 -13.20
CA LYS A 194 26.38 3.69 -12.68
C LYS A 194 26.71 5.07 -13.23
N GLN A 195 26.41 5.30 -14.52
CA GLN A 195 26.61 6.58 -15.21
C GLN A 195 25.52 7.63 -14.92
N GLY A 196 24.53 7.32 -14.08
CA GLY A 196 23.42 8.24 -13.80
C GLY A 196 22.42 8.44 -14.93
N LYS A 197 22.46 7.61 -15.98
CA LYS A 197 21.55 7.69 -17.14
C LYS A 197 20.23 6.95 -16.94
N LYS A 198 20.15 6.09 -15.92
CA LYS A 198 18.98 5.32 -15.50
C LYS A 198 18.82 5.38 -13.98
N CYS A 199 17.58 5.25 -13.51
CA CYS A 199 17.24 5.45 -12.11
C CYS A 199 17.27 4.12 -11.33
N VAL A 200 17.58 4.21 -10.04
CA VAL A 200 17.31 3.18 -9.05
C VAL A 200 16.16 3.68 -8.17
N LEU A 201 15.05 2.97 -8.17
CA LEU A 201 13.90 3.25 -7.31
C LEU A 201 14.01 2.39 -6.05
N ILE A 202 14.20 3.03 -4.91
CA ILE A 202 14.34 2.35 -3.62
C ILE A 202 12.99 2.37 -2.91
N VAL A 203 12.49 1.19 -2.54
CA VAL A 203 11.12 1.00 -2.06
C VAL A 203 11.11 0.38 -0.67
N VAL A 204 10.51 1.08 0.28
CA VAL A 204 10.36 0.62 1.67
C VAL A 204 9.01 1.04 2.23
N GLU A 205 8.53 0.34 3.25
CA GLU A 205 7.52 0.90 4.15
C GLU A 205 8.24 1.74 5.22
N SER A 206 7.60 2.80 5.70
CA SER A 206 8.11 3.48 6.89
C SER A 206 7.88 2.63 8.14
N PHE A 207 6.62 2.26 8.39
CA PHE A 207 6.17 1.38 9.46
C PHE A 207 5.61 0.11 8.83
N TYR A 208 6.26 -1.03 9.04
CA TYR A 208 5.88 -2.28 8.39
C TYR A 208 4.62 -2.88 9.02
N SER A 209 3.65 -3.20 8.17
CA SER A 209 2.30 -3.61 8.58
C SER A 209 2.21 -4.89 9.42
N ILE A 210 3.15 -5.83 9.29
CA ILE A 210 3.08 -7.16 9.91
C ILE A 210 3.95 -7.25 11.17
N GLU A 211 5.20 -6.79 11.09
CA GLU A 211 6.17 -6.84 12.18
C GLU A 211 6.02 -5.66 13.15
N GLY A 212 5.48 -4.54 12.68
CA GLY A 212 5.27 -3.32 13.47
C GLY A 212 6.56 -2.57 13.81
N ASP A 213 7.65 -2.86 13.11
CA ASP A 213 8.92 -2.15 13.20
C ASP A 213 9.01 -1.02 12.15
N MET A 214 10.12 -0.28 12.19
CA MET A 214 10.31 0.96 11.44
C MET A 214 11.56 0.84 10.57
N SER A 215 11.52 1.36 9.35
CA SER A 215 12.69 1.34 8.48
C SER A 215 13.83 2.20 9.04
N PRO A 216 15.10 1.77 8.87
CA PRO A 216 16.29 2.59 9.15
C PRO A 216 16.50 3.62 8.03
N LEU A 217 15.47 4.44 7.78
CA LEU A 217 15.35 5.25 6.57
C LEU A 217 16.48 6.27 6.41
N LYS A 218 16.97 6.86 7.52
CA LYS A 218 18.11 7.80 7.49
C LYS A 218 19.37 7.13 6.97
N GLU A 219 19.65 5.93 7.48
CA GLU A 219 20.79 5.12 7.09
C GLU A 219 20.68 4.69 5.63
N LEU A 220 19.51 4.22 5.20
CA LEU A 220 19.27 3.83 3.80
C LEU A 220 19.49 5.01 2.84
N VAL A 221 18.95 6.19 3.14
CA VAL A 221 19.17 7.41 2.33
C VAL A 221 20.66 7.75 2.24
N GLN A 222 21.39 7.67 3.36
CA GLN A 222 22.82 7.93 3.35
C GLN A 222 23.58 6.93 2.45
N VAL A 223 23.31 5.63 2.59
CA VAL A 223 23.95 4.60 1.76
C VAL A 223 23.64 4.81 0.27
N ALA A 224 22.40 5.16 -0.07
CA ALA A 224 22.01 5.41 -1.46
C ALA A 224 22.78 6.58 -2.08
N LYS A 225 22.94 7.68 -1.33
CA LYS A 225 23.74 8.84 -1.76
C LYS A 225 25.21 8.52 -1.93
N GLU A 226 25.77 7.70 -1.06
CA GLU A 226 27.18 7.26 -1.14
C GLU A 226 27.43 6.45 -2.42
N ILE A 227 26.52 5.56 -2.80
CA ILE A 227 26.69 4.63 -3.94
C ILE A 227 26.30 5.29 -5.28
N PHE A 228 25.29 6.16 -5.27
CA PHE A 228 24.77 6.84 -6.46
C PHE A 228 24.87 8.37 -6.33
N PRO A 229 26.10 8.93 -6.34
CA PRO A 229 26.33 10.36 -6.14
C PRO A 229 25.77 11.26 -7.25
N HIS A 230 25.34 10.68 -8.38
CA HIS A 230 24.68 11.41 -9.46
C HIS A 230 23.21 11.73 -9.19
N GLY A 231 22.66 11.33 -8.02
CA GLY A 231 21.28 11.62 -7.64
C GLY A 231 20.25 10.78 -8.39
N ASN A 232 20.66 9.69 -9.03
CA ASN A 232 19.77 8.78 -9.74
C ASN A 232 19.25 7.63 -8.86
N ALA A 233 19.38 7.74 -7.53
CA ALA A 233 18.71 6.88 -6.56
C ALA A 233 17.57 7.68 -5.91
N GLN A 234 16.33 7.21 -6.05
CA GLN A 234 15.12 7.92 -5.64
C GLN A 234 14.26 7.01 -4.76
N PHE A 235 13.75 7.55 -3.64
CA PHE A 235 12.97 6.77 -2.69
C PHE A 235 11.46 6.89 -2.95
N ILE A 236 10.78 5.75 -2.84
CA ILE A 236 9.33 5.61 -2.80
C ILE A 236 9.00 4.99 -1.44
N VAL A 237 8.33 5.73 -0.57
CA VAL A 237 8.04 5.29 0.80
C VAL A 237 6.54 5.16 0.99
N ASP A 238 6.10 3.96 1.39
CA ASP A 238 4.73 3.74 1.85
C ASP A 238 4.61 4.12 3.33
N GLU A 239 3.85 5.18 3.58
CA GLU A 239 3.61 5.79 4.89
C GLU A 239 2.18 5.49 5.38
N ALA A 240 1.64 4.32 5.04
CA ALA A 240 0.27 3.94 5.41
C ALA A 240 0.05 3.80 6.92
N HIS A 241 1.06 3.39 7.69
CA HIS A 241 0.95 3.12 9.14
C HIS A 241 1.52 4.23 10.04
N SER A 242 2.27 5.17 9.47
CA SER A 242 2.90 6.28 10.19
C SER A 242 2.09 7.59 10.09
N MET A 243 1.38 7.79 8.98
CA MET A 243 0.62 9.00 8.71
C MET A 243 -0.53 9.17 9.72
N GLY A 244 -0.66 10.38 10.26
CA GLY A 244 -1.54 10.73 11.38
C GLY A 244 -1.01 10.30 12.76
N VAL A 245 0.02 9.44 12.84
CA VAL A 245 0.51 8.85 14.10
C VAL A 245 1.80 9.51 14.57
N VAL A 246 2.74 9.76 13.66
CA VAL A 246 4.05 10.36 13.95
C VAL A 246 4.32 11.55 13.03
N GLY A 247 5.40 12.29 13.32
CA GLY A 247 5.75 13.50 12.60
C GLY A 247 5.03 14.74 13.10
N GLU A 248 5.55 15.90 12.75
CA GLU A 248 4.91 17.17 13.09
C GLU A 248 3.54 17.21 12.43
N ARG A 249 2.50 17.61 13.18
CA ARG A 249 1.11 17.64 12.67
C ARG A 249 0.60 16.29 12.11
N GLY A 250 1.23 15.17 12.48
CA GLY A 250 0.88 13.84 11.98
C GLY A 250 1.29 13.58 10.52
N LEU A 251 2.33 14.26 10.02
CA LEU A 251 2.78 14.14 8.63
C LEU A 251 3.45 12.80 8.26
N GLY A 252 3.77 11.95 9.23
CA GLY A 252 4.40 10.65 9.00
C GLY A 252 5.87 10.59 9.43
N TYR A 253 6.47 9.43 9.21
CA TYR A 253 7.80 9.11 9.73
C TYR A 253 8.90 9.78 8.91
N VAL A 254 8.71 9.94 7.60
CA VAL A 254 9.63 10.71 6.74
C VAL A 254 9.79 12.12 7.29
N ASN A 255 8.68 12.76 7.65
CA ASN A 255 8.69 14.10 8.25
C ASN A 255 9.35 14.10 9.63
N ALA A 256 9.02 13.12 10.49
CA ALA A 256 9.66 12.98 11.81
C ALA A 256 11.20 12.86 11.74
N LEU A 257 11.71 12.35 10.62
CA LEU A 257 13.14 12.20 10.35
C LEU A 257 13.77 13.39 9.62
N ASN A 258 12.99 14.40 9.20
CA ASN A 258 13.39 15.52 8.35
C ASN A 258 13.96 15.06 6.99
N LEU A 259 13.31 14.08 6.37
CA LEU A 259 13.75 13.49 5.09
C LEU A 259 12.84 13.84 3.91
N ASP A 260 11.89 14.78 4.05
CA ASP A 260 10.92 15.10 3.01
C ASP A 260 11.57 15.44 1.65
N SER A 261 12.72 16.13 1.63
CA SER A 261 13.46 16.46 0.40
C SER A 261 14.22 15.29 -0.23
N GLU A 262 14.30 14.15 0.45
CA GLU A 262 15.02 12.95 0.02
C GLU A 262 14.10 11.88 -0.57
N ILE A 263 12.78 12.05 -0.41
CA ILE A 263 11.77 11.10 -0.83
C ILE A 263 11.04 11.64 -2.05
N ALA A 264 11.18 10.95 -3.19
CA ALA A 264 10.55 11.36 -4.43
C ALA A 264 9.03 11.17 -4.41
N ILE A 265 8.58 10.08 -3.79
CA ILE A 265 7.17 9.71 -3.73
C ILE A 265 6.83 9.17 -2.34
N LYS A 266 5.78 9.73 -1.73
CA LYS A 266 5.14 9.15 -0.54
C LYS A 266 3.76 8.61 -0.93
N THR A 267 3.42 7.40 -0.50
CA THR A 267 2.05 6.90 -0.60
C THR A 267 1.42 6.82 0.78
N HIS A 268 0.14 7.19 0.88
CA HIS A 268 -0.62 7.09 2.13
C HIS A 268 -1.97 6.40 1.89
N THR A 269 -2.56 5.93 2.98
CA THR A 269 -3.95 5.44 3.02
C THR A 269 -4.77 6.24 4.00
N PHE A 270 -6.03 6.49 3.67
CA PHE A 270 -6.99 7.11 4.57
C PHE A 270 -7.84 6.08 5.34
N GLY A 271 -7.64 4.79 5.03
CA GLY A 271 -8.32 3.67 5.68
C GLY A 271 -7.79 3.27 7.07
N LYS A 272 -6.87 4.07 7.63
CA LYS A 272 -6.23 3.79 8.91
C LYS A 272 -6.43 4.92 9.92
N ALA A 273 -5.39 5.69 10.24
CA ALA A 273 -5.45 6.79 11.20
C ALA A 273 -6.60 7.78 10.96
N PHE A 274 -6.99 7.98 9.70
CA PHE A 274 -8.06 8.89 9.30
C PHE A 274 -9.47 8.33 9.50
N GLY A 275 -9.62 7.01 9.70
CA GLY A 275 -10.93 6.35 9.83
C GLY A 275 -11.83 6.43 8.60
N SER A 276 -11.27 6.75 7.43
CA SER A 276 -11.97 7.00 6.16
C SER A 276 -11.67 5.89 5.14
N ILE A 277 -11.70 6.20 3.84
CA ILE A 277 -11.28 5.32 2.73
C ILE A 277 -10.57 6.14 1.65
N GLY A 278 -9.62 5.51 0.96
CA GLY A 278 -8.83 6.15 -0.09
C GLY A 278 -7.34 5.98 0.10
N GLY A 279 -6.61 6.47 -0.87
CA GLY A 279 -5.18 6.69 -0.79
C GLY A 279 -4.79 7.98 -1.47
N VAL A 280 -3.55 8.40 -1.26
CA VAL A 280 -2.97 9.54 -1.95
C VAL A 280 -1.53 9.23 -2.32
N ILE A 281 -1.12 9.72 -3.49
CA ILE A 281 0.27 9.73 -3.94
C ILE A 281 0.75 11.16 -3.89
N LEU A 282 1.83 11.40 -3.16
CA LEU A 282 2.45 12.71 -2.97
C LEU A 282 3.79 12.75 -3.70
N GLY A 283 4.07 13.85 -4.38
CA GLY A 283 5.34 14.04 -5.10
C GLY A 283 5.35 15.34 -5.90
N SER A 284 6.13 15.36 -6.97
CA SER A 284 6.21 16.51 -7.88
C SER A 284 5.04 16.56 -8.88
N HIS A 285 4.85 17.71 -9.54
CA HIS A 285 3.91 17.79 -10.67
C HIS A 285 4.28 16.80 -11.79
N THR A 286 5.58 16.55 -11.99
CA THR A 286 6.06 15.55 -12.95
C THR A 286 5.59 14.14 -12.58
N VAL A 287 5.65 13.78 -11.29
CA VAL A 287 5.13 12.49 -10.79
C VAL A 287 3.63 12.40 -11.01
N LYS A 288 2.85 13.44 -10.65
CA LYS A 288 1.39 13.47 -10.89
C LYS A 288 1.06 13.30 -12.37
N ASN A 289 1.76 14.01 -13.26
CA ASN A 289 1.55 13.90 -14.70
C ASN A 289 1.91 12.51 -15.24
N ALA A 290 3.00 11.91 -14.77
CA ALA A 290 3.35 10.53 -15.13
C ALA A 290 2.26 9.54 -14.70
N LEU A 291 1.75 9.67 -13.48
CA LEU A 291 0.65 8.83 -12.97
C LEU A 291 -0.59 8.95 -13.85
N VAL A 292 -1.00 10.17 -14.18
CA VAL A 292 -2.21 10.43 -15.00
C VAL A 292 -2.06 9.89 -16.44
N ASN A 293 -0.84 9.81 -16.98
CA ASN A 293 -0.62 9.35 -18.35
C ASN A 293 -0.31 7.85 -18.47
N PHE A 294 0.32 7.25 -17.46
CA PHE A 294 0.87 5.89 -17.55
C PHE A 294 0.25 4.90 -16.56
N SER A 295 -0.45 5.36 -15.53
CA SER A 295 -1.11 4.45 -14.58
C SER A 295 -2.50 4.03 -15.06
N ARG A 296 -2.66 2.74 -15.34
CA ARG A 296 -3.99 2.17 -15.58
C ARG A 296 -4.81 2.20 -14.29
N SER A 297 -4.22 1.85 -13.16
CA SER A 297 -4.88 1.87 -11.83
C SER A 297 -5.46 3.24 -11.44
N THR A 298 -5.00 4.33 -12.06
CA THR A 298 -5.57 5.69 -11.90
C THR A 298 -6.59 6.00 -13.00
N VAL A 299 -6.30 5.64 -14.25
CA VAL A 299 -7.06 6.09 -15.43
C VAL A 299 -8.29 5.23 -15.74
N ILE A 300 -8.21 3.90 -15.60
CA ILE A 300 -9.29 2.98 -16.01
C ILE A 300 -10.27 2.64 -14.88
N THR A 301 -10.32 3.48 -13.85
CA THR A 301 -11.26 3.37 -12.72
C THR A 301 -12.12 4.63 -12.62
N ALA A 302 -13.29 4.52 -12.02
CA ALA A 302 -14.06 5.69 -11.61
C ALA A 302 -13.22 6.57 -10.66
N GLY A 303 -13.34 7.89 -10.80
CA GLY A 303 -12.68 8.85 -9.93
C GLY A 303 -13.16 8.72 -8.48
N PRO A 304 -12.34 9.12 -7.49
CA PRO A 304 -12.78 9.17 -6.10
C PRO A 304 -14.02 10.05 -5.95
N ALA A 305 -15.07 9.46 -5.39
CA ALA A 305 -16.37 10.08 -5.28
C ALA A 305 -16.36 11.23 -4.25
N PHE A 306 -17.28 12.20 -4.37
CA PHE A 306 -17.30 13.38 -3.49
C PHE A 306 -17.27 13.00 -2.00
N HIS A 307 -18.13 12.07 -1.60
CA HIS A 307 -18.23 11.64 -0.19
C HIS A 307 -16.92 11.04 0.34
N GLN A 308 -16.15 10.37 -0.53
CA GLN A 308 -14.82 9.88 -0.18
C GLN A 308 -13.84 11.03 0.02
N VAL A 309 -13.78 11.97 -0.93
CA VAL A 309 -12.87 13.13 -0.86
C VAL A 309 -13.21 14.05 0.33
N ALA A 310 -14.49 14.28 0.58
CA ALA A 310 -14.96 15.08 1.72
C ALA A 310 -14.63 14.42 3.06
N ALA A 311 -14.74 13.09 3.17
CA ALA A 311 -14.29 12.38 4.36
C ALA A 311 -12.76 12.46 4.56
N ILE A 312 -11.98 12.46 3.47
CA ILE A 312 -10.52 12.68 3.54
C ILE A 312 -10.22 14.10 4.07
N ARG A 313 -10.83 15.12 3.49
CA ARG A 313 -10.66 16.53 3.92
C ARG A 313 -11.08 16.73 5.38
N ALA A 314 -12.20 16.16 5.78
CA ALA A 314 -12.65 16.13 7.16
C ALA A 314 -11.62 15.47 8.09
N GLY A 315 -11.01 14.35 7.67
CA GLY A 315 -9.93 13.71 8.42
C GLY A 315 -8.72 14.62 8.63
N TYR A 316 -8.30 15.37 7.61
CA TYR A 316 -7.22 16.37 7.73
C TYR A 316 -7.58 17.49 8.72
N SER A 317 -8.83 17.94 8.74
CA SER A 317 -9.28 18.95 9.71
C SER A 317 -9.20 18.50 11.18
N LEU A 318 -9.15 17.19 11.43
CA LEU A 318 -9.03 16.60 12.76
C LEU A 318 -7.58 16.40 13.22
N LEU A 319 -6.63 16.45 12.28
CA LEU A 319 -5.20 16.43 12.61
C LEU A 319 -4.79 17.74 13.29
N PRO A 320 -3.75 17.73 14.14
CA PRO A 320 -3.25 18.93 14.79
C PRO A 320 -2.82 19.98 13.75
N GLN A 321 -3.36 21.20 13.86
CA GLN A 321 -2.99 22.35 13.05
C GLN A 321 -1.90 23.20 13.76
N PRO A 322 -1.16 24.05 13.02
CA PRO A 322 -0.11 24.91 13.61
C PRO A 322 -0.58 25.78 14.78
N GLU A 323 -1.86 26.22 14.81
CA GLU A 323 -2.38 27.00 15.95
C GLU A 323 -2.79 26.15 17.17
N THR A 324 -2.74 24.82 17.07
CA THR A 324 -3.15 23.88 18.14
C THR A 324 -1.97 23.26 18.88
N GLU A 325 -0.89 24.01 19.12
CA GLU A 325 0.17 23.53 20.00
C GLU A 325 -0.12 23.68 21.50
N ALA A 326 0.16 22.56 22.17
CA ALA A 326 0.32 22.32 23.60
C ALA A 326 -0.94 22.34 24.47
N VAL A 327 -1.69 21.23 24.46
CA VAL A 327 -2.18 20.71 25.75
C VAL A 327 -0.93 20.32 26.54
N GLY A 328 -0.70 21.08 27.61
CA GLY A 328 0.57 21.15 28.32
C GLY A 328 1.18 19.81 28.71
N THR A 329 2.49 19.88 28.89
CA THR A 329 3.35 18.94 29.64
C THR A 329 2.75 18.64 31.02
N SER A 330 1.78 17.74 31.05
CA SER A 330 1.22 17.16 32.26
C SER A 330 1.55 15.67 32.26
N GLN A 331 2.69 15.36 32.88
CA GLN A 331 3.09 14.05 33.38
C GLN A 331 3.26 12.96 32.30
N HIS A 332 4.52 12.70 31.95
CA HIS A 332 4.93 11.45 31.33
C HIS A 332 4.31 10.26 32.08
N PRO A 333 3.46 9.43 31.45
CA PRO A 333 3.34 8.05 31.88
C PRO A 333 4.61 7.36 31.40
N THR A 334 5.47 7.00 32.35
CA THR A 334 6.61 6.11 32.14
C THR A 334 6.20 4.95 31.21
N PRO A 335 6.99 4.60 30.17
CA PRO A 335 6.67 3.47 29.32
C PRO A 335 6.57 2.22 30.18
N ARG A 336 5.37 1.67 30.35
CA ARG A 336 5.14 0.38 31.00
C ARG A 336 5.51 -0.75 30.03
N ASN A 337 6.73 -0.73 29.51
CA ASN A 337 7.30 -1.79 28.67
C ASN A 337 8.40 -2.56 29.41
N THR A 338 8.15 -2.90 30.67
CA THR A 338 9.04 -3.74 31.49
C THR A 338 8.37 -5.03 31.97
N LEU A 339 7.42 -5.58 31.22
CA LEU A 339 6.75 -6.86 31.57
C LEU A 339 6.63 -7.90 30.44
N LEU A 340 7.29 -7.71 29.30
CA LEU A 340 7.33 -8.74 28.23
C LEU A 340 8.73 -9.33 27.96
N ARG A 341 9.74 -9.01 28.77
CA ARG A 341 11.08 -9.61 28.69
C ARG A 341 11.35 -10.79 29.63
N LYS A 342 10.33 -11.32 30.32
CA LYS A 342 10.51 -12.41 31.30
C LYS A 342 9.85 -13.76 30.99
N ASN A 343 9.14 -13.91 29.86
CA ASN A 343 8.63 -15.22 29.47
C ASN A 343 9.29 -15.68 28.17
N ASN A 344 10.25 -16.61 28.32
CA ASN A 344 10.88 -17.40 27.26
C ASN A 344 9.81 -18.10 26.39
N LEU A 345 9.32 -17.42 25.36
CA LEU A 345 8.52 -18.02 24.28
C LEU A 345 9.24 -17.82 22.94
N ALA A 346 10.36 -18.50 22.79
CA ALA A 346 10.99 -18.79 21.50
C ALA A 346 11.34 -20.27 21.49
N PRO A 347 10.54 -21.10 20.79
CA PRO A 347 11.05 -21.71 19.57
C PRO A 347 9.98 -21.98 18.46
N HIS A 348 8.99 -21.09 18.26
CA HIS A 348 7.97 -21.29 17.21
C HIS A 348 7.94 -20.24 16.08
N LEU A 349 8.81 -19.23 16.10
CA LEU A 349 8.86 -18.22 15.02
C LEU A 349 9.78 -18.63 13.85
N ALA A 350 10.74 -19.53 14.08
CA ALA A 350 11.69 -19.98 13.05
C ALA A 350 11.05 -20.86 11.94
N SER A 351 9.91 -21.50 12.19
CA SER A 351 9.25 -22.37 11.18
C SER A 351 8.39 -21.60 10.16
N ARG A 352 8.09 -20.31 10.40
CA ARG A 352 7.37 -19.47 9.43
C ARG A 352 8.24 -18.89 8.33
N GLN A 353 9.56 -18.77 8.55
CA GLN A 353 10.50 -18.36 7.50
C GLN A 353 10.59 -19.39 6.35
N GLN A 354 10.43 -20.69 6.62
CA GLN A 354 10.48 -21.72 5.58
C GLN A 354 9.20 -21.84 4.73
N THR A 355 8.05 -21.42 5.24
CA THR A 355 6.77 -21.53 4.50
C THR A 355 6.56 -20.40 3.49
N ARG A 356 7.29 -19.28 3.59
CA ARG A 356 7.22 -18.18 2.60
C ARG A 356 7.80 -18.56 1.23
N ASN A 357 8.82 -19.42 1.17
CA ASN A 357 9.38 -19.91 -0.11
C ASN A 357 8.42 -20.79 -0.94
N HIS A 358 7.27 -21.18 -0.38
CA HIS A 358 6.27 -22.02 -1.05
C HIS A 358 4.97 -21.30 -1.40
N LEU A 359 4.83 -20.01 -1.04
CA LEU A 359 3.57 -19.28 -1.25
C LEU A 359 3.45 -18.59 -2.62
N ASN A 360 4.47 -18.65 -3.47
CA ASN A 360 4.38 -18.38 -4.91
C ASN A 360 5.63 -18.96 -5.60
N PRO A 361 5.57 -20.08 -6.35
CA PRO A 361 6.65 -20.35 -7.28
C PRO A 361 6.63 -19.24 -8.34
N PRO A 362 7.79 -18.68 -8.74
CA PRO A 362 7.84 -17.83 -9.93
C PRO A 362 7.27 -18.65 -11.10
N MET A 363 6.40 -18.03 -11.90
CA MET A 363 5.94 -18.63 -13.14
C MET A 363 7.19 -18.91 -14.00
N GLN A 364 7.65 -20.16 -14.02
CA GLN A 364 8.77 -20.57 -14.85
C GLN A 364 8.31 -20.41 -16.31
N PHE A 365 8.93 -19.46 -17.02
CA PHE A 365 8.83 -19.39 -18.47
C PHE A 365 9.33 -20.71 -19.06
N LEU A 366 8.41 -21.56 -19.48
CA LEU A 366 8.73 -22.71 -20.32
C LEU A 366 9.42 -22.19 -21.58
N GLY A 367 10.63 -22.68 -21.78
CA GLY A 367 11.53 -22.28 -22.84
C GLY A 367 10.92 -22.44 -24.23
N LYS A 368 11.38 -21.55 -25.10
CA LYS A 368 11.16 -21.54 -26.55
C LYS A 368 11.24 -22.94 -27.15
N THR A 369 10.11 -23.48 -27.59
CA THR A 369 10.10 -24.51 -28.64
C THR A 369 9.96 -23.80 -29.98
N ARG A 370 11.07 -23.75 -30.71
CA ARG A 370 11.14 -23.28 -32.09
C ARG A 370 10.42 -24.33 -32.95
N VAL A 371 9.29 -23.99 -33.56
CA VAL A 371 8.76 -24.70 -34.72
C VAL A 371 8.51 -23.67 -35.83
N SER A 372 9.06 -23.99 -36.99
CA SER A 372 9.20 -23.21 -38.20
C SER A 372 7.89 -22.88 -38.94
N ASN A 373 7.91 -21.73 -39.60
CA ASN A 373 7.14 -21.26 -40.77
C ASN A 373 6.13 -22.22 -41.40
N THR A 374 4.88 -21.76 -41.52
CA THR A 374 4.12 -21.32 -42.73
C THR A 374 2.63 -21.28 -42.29
N VAL A 375 1.80 -20.26 -42.54
CA VAL A 375 1.16 -19.85 -43.80
C VAL A 375 0.32 -18.58 -43.51
N ASP A 376 0.46 -17.60 -44.40
CA ASP A 376 -0.49 -16.59 -44.92
C ASP A 376 -1.65 -15.99 -44.10
N SER A 377 -1.57 -14.65 -44.07
CA SER A 377 -2.58 -13.65 -44.48
C SER A 377 -3.90 -13.47 -43.72
N ALA A 378 -4.21 -12.19 -43.54
CA ALA A 378 -5.50 -11.56 -43.27
C ALA A 378 -5.85 -11.33 -41.79
N LEU A 379 -5.59 -10.12 -41.30
CA LEU A 379 -6.64 -9.17 -40.90
C LEU A 379 -6.00 -7.86 -40.42
N ASP A 380 -5.88 -6.94 -41.36
CA ASP A 380 -5.66 -5.52 -41.16
C ASP A 380 -7.00 -4.91 -40.71
N ALA A 381 -7.10 -4.49 -39.44
CA ALA A 381 -8.22 -3.68 -38.96
C ALA A 381 -7.75 -2.75 -37.84
N ARG A 382 -7.45 -1.54 -38.28
CA ARG A 382 -7.25 -0.30 -37.54
C ARG A 382 -8.30 -0.12 -36.45
N PHE A 383 -7.87 0.24 -35.25
CA PHE A 383 -8.68 1.08 -34.36
C PHE A 383 -7.77 2.12 -33.70
N THR A 384 -7.93 3.36 -34.16
CA THR A 384 -7.54 4.60 -33.50
C THR A 384 -8.57 4.92 -32.42
N TRP A 385 -8.11 5.11 -31.19
CA TRP A 385 -8.53 6.17 -30.25
C TRP A 385 -7.34 6.53 -29.39
#